data_AF-A0A959IUD2-F1
#
_entry.id   AF-A0A959IUD2-F1
#
_cell.length_a   1.000
_cell.length_b   1.000
_cell.length_c   1.000
_cell.angle_alpha   90.00
_cell.angle_beta   90.00
_cell.angle_gamma   90.00
#
_symmetry.space_group_name_H-M   'P 1'
#
loop_
_entity.id
_entity.type
_entity.pdbx_description
1 polymer ?
#
loop_
_entity_poly.entity_id
_entity_poly.type
_entity_poly.pdbx_seq_one_letter_code
_entity_poly.pdbx_strand_id
1 'polypeptide(L)'
;SKDNNFEHAVIKNSLVGVLVDSAASLQMRPTQLYNTAGSGIVARHAEIYAENCLVYNNGSTSVQLGFGGTYEFNYCTIASYGVDASALSLSNGICYDQLCEQFDIFPLNATFRNSILFGSRRDEISLIDFTDGMDPFSFGYLFDHCVVRVDELTDPDKGGYTEFFNQQCATCINGTSSDNLFADIGEDDYTLDTLSIAEQQAIPLNGINLDLLENMRDPVNPDVGCFEYQN
;
A
#
# COMPACT_ATOMS: atom_id res chain seq x y z
N SER A 1 14.85 16.02 -6.06
CA SER A 1 15.91 15.00 -6.25
C SER A 1 15.39 13.98 -7.26
N LYS A 2 16.18 13.50 -8.22
CA LYS A 2 15.71 12.51 -9.21
C LYS A 2 16.63 11.29 -9.19
N ASP A 3 16.10 10.15 -9.62
CA ASP A 3 16.83 8.89 -9.83
C ASP A 3 17.43 8.27 -8.55
N ASN A 4 16.71 8.38 -7.42
CA ASN A 4 17.08 7.65 -6.20
C ASN A 4 16.62 6.19 -6.32
N ASN A 5 17.49 5.24 -5.96
CA ASN A 5 17.20 3.80 -6.07
C ASN A 5 17.62 3.06 -4.81
N PHE A 6 16.73 2.21 -4.28
CA PHE A 6 17.04 1.22 -3.27
C PHE A 6 16.84 -0.17 -3.85
N GLU A 7 17.88 -1.01 -3.74
CA GLU A 7 17.86 -2.36 -4.27
C GLU A 7 18.33 -3.37 -3.23
N HIS A 8 17.57 -4.44 -3.01
CA HIS A 8 17.81 -5.46 -1.98
C HIS A 8 18.14 -4.87 -0.59
N ALA A 9 17.44 -3.80 -0.22
CA ALA A 9 17.71 -3.05 0.99
C ALA A 9 16.81 -3.48 2.16
N VAL A 10 17.33 -3.31 3.38
CA VAL A 10 16.57 -3.44 4.62
C VAL A 10 16.71 -2.16 5.43
N ILE A 11 15.60 -1.47 5.68
CA ILE A 11 15.53 -0.22 6.44
C ILE A 11 14.71 -0.49 7.70
N LYS A 12 15.32 -0.35 8.89
CA LYS A 12 14.64 -0.64 10.15
C LYS A 12 15.14 0.14 11.35
N ASN A 13 14.36 0.16 12.42
CA ASN A 13 14.67 0.80 13.71
C ASN A 13 14.86 2.32 13.61
N SER A 14 14.12 2.98 12.72
CA SER A 14 14.18 4.43 12.49
C SER A 14 12.91 5.13 13.01
N LEU A 15 12.92 6.47 13.03
CA LEU A 15 11.69 7.23 13.31
C LEU A 15 10.71 7.15 12.13
N VAL A 16 11.21 7.35 10.92
CA VAL A 16 10.50 7.13 9.66
C VAL A 16 11.46 6.31 8.80
N GLY A 17 10.96 5.30 8.09
CA GLY A 17 11.81 4.48 7.21
C GLY A 17 12.39 5.31 6.08
N VAL A 18 11.53 5.90 5.26
CA VAL A 18 11.89 6.77 4.15
C VAL A 18 10.92 7.96 4.06
N LEU A 19 11.46 9.15 3.85
CA LEU A 19 10.71 10.36 3.51
C LEU A 19 11.08 10.81 2.08
N VAL A 20 10.09 10.85 1.18
CA VAL A 20 10.22 11.36 -0.19
C VAL A 20 9.37 12.62 -0.33
N ASP A 21 9.99 13.77 -0.52
CA ASP A 21 9.28 15.07 -0.51
C ASP A 21 9.77 15.96 -1.66
N SER A 22 8.97 16.96 -2.00
CA SER A 22 9.36 18.12 -2.82
C SER A 22 9.72 17.72 -4.25
N ALA A 23 8.79 17.03 -4.90
CA ALA A 23 8.92 16.51 -6.27
C ALA A 23 10.15 15.60 -6.45
N ALA A 24 10.49 14.83 -5.41
CA ALA A 24 11.52 13.81 -5.48
C ALA A 24 10.98 12.49 -6.05
N SER A 25 11.84 11.75 -6.75
CA SER A 25 11.53 10.40 -7.23
C SER A 25 12.35 9.32 -6.53
N LEU A 26 11.73 8.18 -6.22
CA LEU A 26 12.36 7.02 -5.61
C LEU A 26 11.91 5.72 -6.30
N GLN A 27 12.86 4.84 -6.60
CA GLN A 27 12.61 3.47 -7.02
C GLN A 27 13.06 2.51 -5.91
N MET A 28 12.26 1.48 -5.63
CA MET A 28 12.59 0.45 -4.64
C MET A 28 12.32 -0.94 -5.21
N ARG A 29 13.33 -1.82 -5.22
CA ARG A 29 13.22 -3.18 -5.81
C ARG A 29 14.16 -4.21 -5.19
N PRO A 30 13.68 -5.41 -4.89
CA PRO A 30 12.96 -5.66 -3.63
C PRO A 30 13.53 -4.87 -2.43
N THR A 31 12.70 -4.39 -1.51
CA THR A 31 13.15 -3.67 -0.31
C THR A 31 12.21 -3.92 0.87
N GLN A 32 12.77 -4.05 2.07
CA GLN A 32 12.01 -4.24 3.31
C GLN A 32 12.13 -3.00 4.20
N LEU A 33 10.99 -2.50 4.70
CA LEU A 33 10.92 -1.37 5.62
C LEU A 33 10.09 -1.73 6.84
N TYR A 34 10.70 -1.84 8.02
CA TYR A 34 9.99 -2.31 9.20
C TYR A 34 10.56 -1.86 10.54
N ASN A 35 9.80 -2.08 11.60
CA ASN A 35 10.15 -1.70 12.97
C ASN A 35 10.55 -0.22 13.06
N THR A 36 9.72 0.64 12.48
CA THR A 36 9.90 2.10 12.58
C THR A 36 8.98 2.66 13.66
N ALA A 37 9.39 3.72 14.35
CA ALA A 37 8.57 4.35 15.39
C ALA A 37 7.37 5.12 14.82
N GLY A 38 7.44 5.50 13.54
CA GLY A 38 6.38 6.16 12.77
C GLY A 38 5.98 5.32 11.57
N SER A 39 5.99 5.92 10.37
CA SER A 39 5.69 5.22 9.12
C SER A 39 6.93 4.61 8.48
N GLY A 40 6.75 3.49 7.79
CA GLY A 40 7.78 2.92 6.93
C GLY A 40 8.08 3.83 5.74
N ILE A 41 7.05 4.33 5.08
CA ILE A 41 7.17 5.26 3.95
C ILE A 41 6.29 6.48 4.18
N VAL A 42 6.85 7.67 4.00
CA VAL A 42 6.12 8.92 3.87
C VAL A 42 6.51 9.58 2.56
N ALA A 43 5.52 9.88 1.72
CA ALA A 43 5.70 10.61 0.49
C ALA A 43 4.82 11.87 0.50
N ARG A 44 5.37 13.00 0.03
CA ARG A 44 4.67 14.28 -0.07
C ARG A 44 4.95 14.90 -1.42
N HIS A 45 3.94 15.00 -2.27
CA HIS A 45 4.11 15.55 -3.62
C HIS A 45 5.34 14.93 -4.33
N ALA A 46 5.32 13.61 -4.51
CA ALA A 46 6.48 12.82 -4.91
C ALA A 46 6.14 11.76 -5.96
N GLU A 47 7.18 11.09 -6.46
CA GLU A 47 7.07 9.96 -7.36
C GLU A 47 7.70 8.71 -6.71
N ILE A 48 6.95 7.61 -6.59
CA ILE A 48 7.51 6.34 -6.10
C ILE A 48 7.13 5.20 -7.04
N TYR A 49 8.12 4.41 -7.41
CA TYR A 49 7.94 3.09 -8.00
C TYR A 49 8.46 2.03 -7.02
N ALA A 50 7.63 1.11 -6.59
CA ALA A 50 7.98 0.02 -5.69
C ALA A 50 7.61 -1.33 -6.29
N GLU A 51 8.55 -2.28 -6.26
CA GLU A 51 8.37 -3.65 -6.73
C GLU A 51 8.86 -4.61 -5.66
N ASN A 52 8.07 -5.67 -5.38
CA ASN A 52 8.44 -6.71 -4.41
C ASN A 52 8.86 -6.14 -3.05
N CYS A 53 8.19 -5.10 -2.57
CA CYS A 53 8.53 -4.46 -1.30
C CYS A 53 7.64 -4.94 -0.16
N LEU A 54 8.23 -5.09 1.03
CA LEU A 54 7.54 -5.45 2.25
C LEU A 54 7.64 -4.30 3.27
N VAL A 55 6.49 -3.78 3.69
CA VAL A 55 6.40 -2.70 4.68
C VAL A 55 5.52 -3.16 5.84
N TYR A 56 6.09 -3.31 7.03
CA TYR A 56 5.37 -3.92 8.17
C TYR A 56 5.88 -3.44 9.53
N ASN A 57 5.14 -3.76 10.59
CA ASN A 57 5.53 -3.48 11.99
C ASN A 57 6.00 -2.03 12.20
N ASN A 58 5.15 -1.06 11.83
CA ASN A 58 5.45 0.38 11.93
C ASN A 58 4.53 1.02 12.98
N GLY A 59 5.04 2.01 13.71
CA GLY A 59 4.33 2.67 14.82
C GLY A 59 3.20 3.63 14.41
N SER A 60 3.02 3.86 13.11
CA SER A 60 1.93 4.64 12.53
C SER A 60 1.50 4.01 11.19
N THR A 61 0.70 4.72 10.38
CA THR A 61 0.26 4.21 9.08
C THR A 61 1.46 3.77 8.26
N SER A 62 1.50 2.52 7.80
CA SER A 62 2.71 1.92 7.22
C SER A 62 3.23 2.73 6.02
N VAL A 63 2.33 3.15 5.14
CA VAL A 63 2.63 3.98 3.97
C VAL A 63 1.69 5.19 3.91
N GLN A 64 2.26 6.39 3.95
CA GLN A 64 1.51 7.66 3.82
C GLN A 64 1.91 8.36 2.51
N LEU A 65 0.97 8.54 1.58
CA LEU A 65 1.18 9.22 0.30
C LEU A 65 0.30 10.46 0.27
N GLY A 66 0.86 11.58 0.71
CA GLY A 66 0.14 12.83 0.93
C GLY A 66 0.49 13.91 -0.09
N PHE A 67 -0.32 14.97 -0.11
CA PHE A 67 -0.16 16.14 -0.99
C PHE A 67 0.06 15.77 -2.47
N GLY A 68 -0.67 14.76 -2.95
CA GLY A 68 -0.62 14.30 -4.32
C GLY A 68 0.68 13.59 -4.71
N GLY A 69 0.88 13.41 -6.01
CA GLY A 69 2.03 12.70 -6.57
C GLY A 69 1.63 11.49 -7.42
N THR A 70 2.65 10.79 -7.93
CA THR A 70 2.47 9.61 -8.79
C THR A 70 3.11 8.39 -8.16
N TYR A 71 2.33 7.35 -7.91
CA TYR A 71 2.76 6.20 -7.13
C TYR A 71 2.41 4.90 -7.83
N GLU A 72 3.36 3.98 -7.94
CA GLU A 72 3.14 2.64 -8.46
C GLU A 72 3.74 1.59 -7.52
N PHE A 73 2.92 0.65 -7.08
CA PHE A 73 3.31 -0.47 -6.23
C PHE A 73 2.91 -1.77 -6.91
N ASN A 74 3.88 -2.61 -7.26
CA ASN A 74 3.65 -3.89 -7.92
C ASN A 74 4.17 -5.02 -7.03
N TYR A 75 3.31 -6.00 -6.72
CA TYR A 75 3.68 -7.12 -5.84
C TYR A 75 4.22 -6.66 -4.47
N CYS A 76 3.60 -5.65 -3.87
CA CYS A 76 4.02 -5.15 -2.56
C CYS A 76 3.11 -5.69 -1.46
N THR A 77 3.66 -5.92 -0.28
CA THR A 77 2.89 -6.21 0.93
C THR A 77 3.04 -5.05 1.89
N ILE A 78 1.94 -4.36 2.18
CA ILE A 78 1.87 -3.26 3.13
C ILE A 78 0.99 -3.73 4.29
N ALA A 79 1.62 -4.04 5.42
CA ALA A 79 1.00 -4.62 6.58
C ALA A 79 0.97 -3.63 7.75
N SER A 80 -0.13 -3.58 8.50
CA SER A 80 -0.29 -2.77 9.72
C SER A 80 -0.91 -3.59 10.86
N TYR A 81 -0.06 -4.28 11.62
CA TYR A 81 -0.49 -5.08 12.76
C TYR A 81 0.05 -4.53 14.08
N GLY A 82 -0.71 -4.74 15.15
CA GLY A 82 -0.30 -4.35 16.51
C GLY A 82 -0.40 -2.86 16.83
N VAL A 83 -0.92 -2.05 15.91
CA VAL A 83 -1.14 -0.60 16.06
C VAL A 83 -2.53 -0.20 15.60
N ASP A 84 -3.08 0.87 16.17
CA ASP A 84 -4.32 1.50 15.65
C ASP A 84 -3.98 2.50 14.53
N ALA A 85 -3.42 1.98 13.45
CA ALA A 85 -3.12 2.72 12.23
C ALA A 85 -3.40 1.88 10.99
N SER A 86 -3.74 2.52 9.87
CA SER A 86 -4.00 1.83 8.60
C SER A 86 -2.71 1.38 7.90
N ALA A 87 -2.79 0.40 7.01
CA ALA A 87 -1.70 0.05 6.10
C ALA A 87 -1.34 1.23 5.18
N LEU A 88 -2.35 1.87 4.59
CA LEU A 88 -2.18 2.94 3.60
C LEU A 88 -3.01 4.17 3.96
N SER A 89 -2.45 5.35 3.67
CA SER A 89 -3.19 6.61 3.60
C SER A 89 -2.82 7.35 2.31
N LEU A 90 -3.85 7.81 1.60
CA LEU A 90 -3.77 8.59 0.37
C LEU A 90 -4.40 9.97 0.59
N SER A 91 -3.69 11.03 0.21
CA SER A 91 -4.24 12.38 0.21
C SER A 91 -3.69 13.24 -0.94
N ASN A 92 -4.57 14.03 -1.57
CA ASN A 92 -4.18 15.05 -2.56
C ASN A 92 -3.91 16.43 -1.94
N GLY A 93 -4.12 16.62 -0.64
CA GLY A 93 -4.03 17.94 -0.02
C GLY A 93 -3.06 18.05 1.15
N ILE A 94 -2.78 19.29 1.53
CA ILE A 94 -2.06 19.64 2.76
C ILE A 94 -2.66 20.89 3.39
N CYS A 95 -2.91 20.86 4.69
CA CYS A 95 -3.34 22.00 5.49
C CYS A 95 -2.12 22.77 6.02
N TYR A 96 -2.15 24.10 5.94
CA TYR A 96 -1.10 24.97 6.50
C TYR A 96 -1.41 25.46 7.92
N ASP A 97 -2.67 25.34 8.35
CA ASP A 97 -3.13 25.68 9.68
C ASP A 97 -3.92 24.52 10.30
N GLN A 98 -4.16 24.62 11.61
CA GLN A 98 -4.80 23.56 12.39
C GLN A 98 -6.27 23.32 12.01
N LEU A 99 -6.96 24.34 11.50
CA LEU A 99 -8.37 24.27 11.09
C LEU A 99 -8.52 23.92 9.59
N CYS A 100 -7.41 23.83 8.86
CA CYS A 100 -7.38 23.62 7.42
C CYS A 100 -8.16 24.69 6.64
N GLU A 101 -8.14 25.95 7.11
CA GLU A 101 -8.72 27.08 6.37
C GLU A 101 -7.84 27.49 5.17
N GLN A 102 -6.55 27.20 5.25
CA GLN A 102 -5.56 27.36 4.19
C GLN A 102 -5.01 25.98 3.82
N PHE A 103 -5.28 25.56 2.59
CA PHE A 103 -4.77 24.31 2.05
C PHE A 103 -4.37 24.47 0.59
N ASP A 104 -3.46 23.61 0.16
CA ASP A 104 -3.18 23.38 -1.26
C ASP A 104 -3.58 21.96 -1.64
N ILE A 105 -3.96 21.79 -2.91
CA ILE A 105 -4.29 20.51 -3.52
C ILE A 105 -3.31 20.27 -4.67
N PHE A 106 -2.81 19.05 -4.77
CA PHE A 106 -2.05 18.57 -5.91
C PHE A 106 -2.59 17.21 -6.39
N PRO A 107 -2.74 16.98 -7.71
CA PRO A 107 -3.29 15.73 -8.20
C PRO A 107 -2.56 14.49 -7.66
N LEU A 108 -3.34 13.52 -7.21
CA LEU A 108 -2.87 12.19 -6.82
C LEU A 108 -3.16 11.19 -7.95
N ASN A 109 -2.17 10.37 -8.30
CA ASN A 109 -2.35 9.18 -9.13
C ASN A 109 -1.60 8.01 -8.50
N ALA A 110 -2.32 7.06 -7.89
CA ALA A 110 -1.72 5.90 -7.23
C ALA A 110 -2.25 4.59 -7.82
N THR A 111 -1.36 3.70 -8.25
CA THR A 111 -1.75 2.36 -8.71
C THR A 111 -1.04 1.29 -7.88
N PHE A 112 -1.83 0.35 -7.37
CA PHE A 112 -1.37 -0.85 -6.69
C PHE A 112 -1.79 -2.06 -7.53
N ARG A 113 -0.84 -2.90 -7.90
CA ARG A 113 -1.10 -4.14 -8.66
C ARG A 113 -0.58 -5.33 -7.88
N ASN A 114 -1.35 -6.41 -7.84
CA ASN A 114 -0.97 -7.66 -7.18
C ASN A 114 -0.44 -7.44 -5.77
N SER A 115 -1.01 -6.50 -5.02
CA SER A 115 -0.47 -6.05 -3.74
C SER A 115 -1.40 -6.40 -2.59
N ILE A 116 -0.82 -6.61 -1.41
CA ILE A 116 -1.56 -6.84 -0.17
C ILE A 116 -1.55 -5.55 0.65
N LEU A 117 -2.72 -5.08 1.07
CA LEU A 117 -2.89 -3.96 2.00
C LEU A 117 -3.79 -4.42 3.14
N PHE A 118 -3.15 -4.81 4.26
CA PHE A 118 -3.85 -5.56 5.30
C PHE A 118 -3.32 -5.26 6.69
N GLY A 119 -4.09 -5.59 7.72
CA GLY A 119 -3.72 -5.26 9.09
C GLY A 119 -4.81 -5.56 10.11
N SER A 120 -4.68 -4.95 11.29
CA SER A 120 -5.55 -5.19 12.45
C SER A 120 -6.86 -4.39 12.43
N ARG A 121 -6.90 -3.24 11.77
CA ARG A 121 -8.09 -2.40 11.66
C ARG A 121 -9.10 -3.02 10.68
N ARG A 122 -10.33 -2.54 10.78
CA ARG A 122 -11.40 -2.91 9.84
C ARG A 122 -11.23 -2.20 8.49
N ASP A 123 -10.61 -1.03 8.51
CA ASP A 123 -10.23 -0.27 7.32
C ASP A 123 -8.72 -0.02 7.31
N GLU A 124 -8.03 -0.66 6.38
CA GLU A 124 -6.57 -0.55 6.19
C GLU A 124 -6.18 0.47 5.12
N ILE A 125 -7.18 1.11 4.52
CA ILE A 125 -7.00 2.16 3.51
C ILE A 125 -7.74 3.41 4.00
N SER A 126 -7.01 4.51 4.08
CA SER A 126 -7.55 5.84 4.36
C SER A 126 -7.46 6.70 3.10
N LEU A 127 -8.59 7.30 2.70
CA LEU A 127 -8.71 8.14 1.51
C LEU A 127 -9.15 9.55 1.92
N ILE A 128 -8.33 10.55 1.59
CA ILE A 128 -8.55 11.95 1.97
C ILE A 128 -8.50 12.82 0.71
N ASP A 129 -9.66 12.96 0.06
CA ASP A 129 -9.84 13.84 -1.10
C ASP A 129 -10.28 15.25 -0.65
N PHE A 130 -9.38 16.22 -0.82
CA PHE A 130 -9.63 17.62 -0.50
C PHE A 130 -10.62 18.30 -1.47
N THR A 131 -10.97 17.65 -2.58
CA THR A 131 -11.99 18.15 -3.52
C THR A 131 -13.38 17.60 -3.24
N ASP A 132 -13.53 16.67 -2.29
CA ASP A 132 -14.80 16.01 -1.96
C ASP A 132 -15.50 15.43 -3.21
N GLY A 133 -14.71 14.82 -4.11
CA GLY A 133 -15.19 14.27 -5.37
C GLY A 133 -15.62 15.29 -6.43
N MET A 134 -15.48 16.60 -6.19
CA MET A 134 -15.87 17.63 -7.15
C MET A 134 -14.93 17.73 -8.36
N ASP A 135 -13.67 17.29 -8.22
CA ASP A 135 -12.73 17.17 -9.34
C ASP A 135 -12.25 15.71 -9.50
N PRO A 136 -12.80 14.95 -10.44
CA PRO A 136 -12.47 13.54 -10.64
C PRO A 136 -11.03 13.31 -11.12
N PHE A 137 -10.31 14.36 -11.55
CA PHE A 137 -8.93 14.25 -12.00
C PHE A 137 -7.90 14.54 -10.89
N SER A 138 -8.36 14.97 -9.71
CA SER A 138 -7.49 15.39 -8.61
C SER A 138 -7.12 14.25 -7.64
N PHE A 139 -7.91 13.18 -7.61
CA PHE A 139 -7.76 12.08 -6.65
C PHE A 139 -7.92 10.70 -7.31
N GLY A 140 -6.99 10.38 -8.22
CA GLY A 140 -6.97 9.10 -8.93
C GLY A 140 -6.25 8.01 -8.14
N TYR A 141 -6.92 6.88 -7.94
CA TYR A 141 -6.31 5.67 -7.41
C TYR A 141 -6.92 4.40 -8.00
N LEU A 142 -6.12 3.35 -8.10
CA LEU A 142 -6.52 2.03 -8.61
C LEU A 142 -5.81 0.93 -7.82
N PHE A 143 -6.57 -0.08 -7.44
CA PHE A 143 -6.11 -1.34 -6.89
C PHE A 143 -6.53 -2.45 -7.86
N ASP A 144 -5.56 -3.12 -8.46
CA ASP A 144 -5.78 -4.16 -9.46
C ASP A 144 -5.24 -5.49 -8.96
N HIS A 145 -6.11 -6.50 -8.82
CA HIS A 145 -5.79 -7.83 -8.29
C HIS A 145 -5.11 -7.76 -6.91
N CYS A 146 -5.65 -6.94 -6.01
CA CYS A 146 -5.10 -6.75 -4.66
C CYS A 146 -5.92 -7.53 -3.61
N VAL A 147 -5.27 -7.88 -2.51
CA VAL A 147 -5.96 -8.28 -1.27
C VAL A 147 -5.99 -7.07 -0.35
N VAL A 148 -7.18 -6.63 0.02
CA VAL A 148 -7.40 -5.45 0.86
C VAL A 148 -8.26 -5.82 2.07
N ARG A 149 -8.20 -5.00 3.13
CA ARG A 149 -9.14 -5.07 4.24
C ARG A 149 -9.87 -3.75 4.43
N VAL A 150 -11.15 -3.75 4.12
CA VAL A 150 -12.02 -2.57 4.16
C VAL A 150 -13.41 -2.96 4.69
N ASP A 151 -14.00 -2.10 5.50
CA ASP A 151 -15.34 -2.24 6.07
C ASP A 151 -16.10 -0.90 5.95
N GLU A 152 -15.79 0.07 6.81
CA GLU A 152 -16.54 1.33 6.90
C GLU A 152 -16.25 2.29 5.75
N LEU A 153 -15.15 2.14 5.02
CA LEU A 153 -14.84 2.97 3.84
C LEU A 153 -15.97 2.93 2.79
N THR A 154 -16.60 1.77 2.65
CA THR A 154 -17.68 1.54 1.66
C THR A 154 -19.08 1.84 2.20
N ASP A 155 -19.20 2.13 3.49
CA ASP A 155 -20.46 2.50 4.12
C ASP A 155 -20.84 3.94 3.71
N PRO A 156 -22.03 4.19 3.12
CA PRO A 156 -22.45 5.52 2.68
C PRO A 156 -22.55 6.54 3.81
N ASP A 157 -22.80 6.11 5.05
CA ASP A 157 -22.99 6.99 6.20
C ASP A 157 -21.68 7.25 6.96
N LYS A 158 -20.59 6.54 6.63
CA LYS A 158 -19.30 6.64 7.32
C LYS A 158 -18.16 7.00 6.39
N GLY A 159 -17.94 6.20 5.35
CA GLY A 159 -16.80 6.33 4.44
C GLY A 159 -17.13 6.99 3.11
N GLY A 160 -18.34 6.75 2.58
CA GLY A 160 -18.83 7.41 1.36
C GLY A 160 -18.27 6.86 0.05
N TYR A 161 -17.35 5.89 0.06
CA TYR A 161 -16.78 5.28 -1.15
C TYR A 161 -17.54 4.01 -1.56
N THR A 162 -18.85 4.12 -1.79
CA THR A 162 -19.73 2.96 -2.05
C THR A 162 -19.37 2.16 -3.30
N GLU A 163 -18.71 2.80 -4.27
CA GLU A 163 -18.30 2.18 -5.53
C GLU A 163 -16.88 1.61 -5.52
N PHE A 164 -16.19 1.62 -4.36
CA PHE A 164 -14.79 1.20 -4.25
C PHE A 164 -14.55 -0.19 -4.88
N PHE A 165 -15.36 -1.19 -4.53
CA PHE A 165 -15.25 -2.54 -5.09
C PHE A 165 -15.90 -2.72 -6.47
N ASN A 166 -16.58 -1.70 -7.01
CA ASN A 166 -17.13 -1.74 -8.38
C ASN A 166 -16.23 -1.02 -9.39
N GLN A 167 -15.34 -0.15 -8.91
CA GLN A 167 -14.52 0.72 -9.76
C GLN A 167 -13.04 0.63 -9.41
N GLN A 168 -12.64 1.15 -8.24
CA GLN A 168 -11.21 1.31 -7.89
C GLN A 168 -10.56 0.01 -7.42
N CYS A 169 -11.33 -1.01 -7.03
CA CYS A 169 -10.85 -2.29 -6.53
C CYS A 169 -11.70 -3.45 -7.08
N ALA A 170 -12.12 -3.36 -8.35
CA ALA A 170 -13.07 -4.30 -8.96
C ALA A 170 -12.56 -5.75 -9.06
N THR A 171 -11.24 -5.93 -9.12
CA THR A 171 -10.56 -7.23 -9.18
C THR A 171 -9.99 -7.65 -7.83
N CYS A 172 -10.31 -6.92 -6.75
CA CYS A 172 -9.74 -7.17 -5.44
C CYS A 172 -10.52 -8.21 -4.63
N ILE A 173 -9.82 -8.80 -3.67
CA ILE A 173 -10.40 -9.60 -2.60
C ILE A 173 -10.46 -8.73 -1.34
N ASN A 174 -11.66 -8.58 -0.78
CA ASN A 174 -11.83 -7.96 0.54
C ASN A 174 -11.75 -9.04 1.63
N GLY A 175 -10.61 -9.13 2.28
CA GLY A 175 -10.40 -10.07 3.38
C GLY A 175 -10.88 -9.54 4.73
N THR A 176 -10.90 -10.44 5.70
CA THR A 176 -11.33 -10.24 7.08
C THR A 176 -10.25 -10.72 8.05
N SER A 177 -10.38 -10.44 9.34
CA SER A 177 -9.44 -10.94 10.36
C SER A 177 -9.48 -12.46 10.55
N SER A 178 -10.48 -13.15 10.00
CA SER A 178 -10.61 -14.61 10.06
C SER A 178 -10.04 -15.32 8.85
N ASP A 179 -9.68 -14.59 7.80
CA ASP A 179 -9.09 -15.20 6.62
C ASP A 179 -7.62 -15.54 6.88
N ASN A 180 -7.20 -16.69 6.35
CA ASN A 180 -5.78 -17.03 6.29
C ASN A 180 -5.11 -16.15 5.25
N LEU A 181 -4.00 -15.51 5.62
CA LEU A 181 -3.27 -14.62 4.73
C LEU A 181 -1.76 -14.81 4.87
N PHE A 182 -1.24 -14.59 6.08
CA PHE A 182 0.17 -14.70 6.42
C PHE A 182 0.43 -15.91 7.32
N ALA A 183 1.61 -16.51 7.18
CA ALA A 183 2.02 -17.71 7.90
C ALA A 183 2.04 -17.52 9.42
N ASP A 184 2.70 -16.46 9.91
CA ASP A 184 2.68 -16.12 11.34
C ASP A 184 3.01 -14.64 11.60
N ILE A 185 1.96 -13.83 11.71
CA ILE A 185 2.09 -12.40 12.03
C ILE A 185 2.74 -12.18 13.41
N GLY A 186 2.56 -13.10 14.36
CA GLY A 186 3.10 -12.98 15.72
C GLY A 186 4.62 -13.09 15.79
N GLU A 187 5.21 -13.77 14.80
CA GLU A 187 6.66 -13.95 14.63
C GLU A 187 7.23 -13.06 13.51
N ASP A 188 6.49 -12.04 13.06
CA ASP A 188 6.84 -11.19 11.92
C ASP A 188 7.05 -11.96 10.60
N ASP A 189 6.42 -13.14 10.44
CA ASP A 189 6.44 -13.94 9.22
C ASP A 189 5.25 -13.59 8.31
N TYR A 190 5.55 -12.72 7.34
CA TYR A 190 4.61 -12.25 6.33
C TYR A 190 4.67 -13.05 5.02
N THR A 191 5.33 -14.21 5.00
CA THR A 191 5.12 -15.19 3.92
C THR A 191 3.67 -15.67 3.94
N LEU A 192 3.20 -16.26 2.83
CA LEU A 192 1.79 -16.64 2.71
C LEU A 192 1.47 -17.89 3.55
N ASP A 193 0.31 -17.88 4.20
CA ASP A 193 -0.27 -19.08 4.79
C ASP A 193 -0.58 -20.12 3.70
N THR A 194 -0.56 -21.41 4.06
CA THR A 194 -0.85 -22.54 3.15
C THR A 194 -2.26 -22.57 2.54
N LEU A 195 -3.19 -21.80 3.11
CA LEU A 195 -4.56 -21.65 2.66
C LEU A 195 -4.86 -20.16 2.43
N SER A 196 -3.85 -19.40 2.02
CA SER A 196 -3.94 -17.95 1.93
C SER A 196 -4.92 -17.53 0.85
N ILE A 197 -5.74 -16.54 1.15
CA ILE A 197 -6.63 -15.91 0.17
C ILE A 197 -5.86 -15.17 -0.93
N ALA A 198 -4.53 -15.01 -0.79
CA ALA A 198 -3.66 -14.38 -1.79
C ALA A 198 -3.13 -15.36 -2.84
N GLU A 199 -3.23 -16.68 -2.62
CA GLU A 199 -2.66 -17.68 -3.50
C GLU A 199 -3.39 -17.75 -4.86
N GLN A 200 -2.63 -17.67 -5.94
CA GLN A 200 -3.07 -17.76 -7.34
C GLN A 200 -4.14 -16.73 -7.73
N GLN A 201 -4.15 -15.56 -7.06
CA GLN A 201 -5.13 -14.49 -7.31
C GLN A 201 -4.54 -13.31 -8.09
N ALA A 202 -3.24 -13.28 -8.35
CA ALA A 202 -2.60 -12.22 -9.11
C ALA A 202 -2.58 -12.53 -10.62
N ILE A 203 -2.27 -11.50 -11.42
CA ILE A 203 -1.96 -11.64 -12.84
C ILE A 203 -0.47 -11.44 -13.10
N PRO A 204 0.18 -12.17 -14.03
CA PRO A 204 1.59 -11.96 -14.33
C PRO A 204 1.86 -10.52 -14.81
N LEU A 205 2.80 -9.83 -14.15
CA LEU A 205 3.29 -8.53 -14.62
C LEU A 205 4.59 -8.71 -15.40
N ASN A 206 4.62 -8.15 -16.61
CA ASN A 206 5.78 -8.27 -17.49
C ASN A 206 7.05 -7.69 -16.82
N GLY A 207 8.09 -8.52 -16.73
CA GLY A 207 9.38 -8.13 -16.16
C GLY A 207 9.53 -8.40 -14.67
N ILE A 208 8.48 -8.87 -13.97
CA ILE A 208 8.51 -9.18 -12.53
C ILE A 208 8.23 -10.67 -12.34
N ASN A 209 9.27 -11.50 -12.53
CA ASN A 209 9.16 -12.96 -12.49
C ASN A 209 9.64 -13.57 -11.17
N LEU A 210 10.27 -12.76 -10.31
CA LEU A 210 10.80 -13.17 -9.02
C LEU A 210 10.01 -12.49 -7.91
N ASP A 211 9.89 -13.14 -6.77
CA ASP A 211 9.37 -12.56 -5.53
C ASP A 211 10.48 -11.89 -4.70
N LEU A 212 10.16 -11.41 -3.49
CA LEU A 212 11.10 -10.79 -2.56
C LEU A 212 12.23 -11.74 -2.10
N LEU A 213 12.01 -13.05 -2.14
CA LEU A 213 12.98 -14.09 -1.77
C LEU A 213 13.69 -14.71 -2.98
N GLU A 214 13.52 -14.12 -4.17
CA GLU A 214 14.06 -14.60 -5.44
C GLU A 214 13.49 -15.95 -5.91
N ASN A 215 12.31 -16.34 -5.42
CA ASN A 215 11.57 -17.47 -5.96
C ASN A 215 10.88 -17.09 -7.26
N MET A 216 10.80 -18.03 -8.20
CA MET A 216 10.03 -17.84 -9.42
C MET A 216 8.54 -17.77 -9.11
N ARG A 217 7.88 -16.75 -9.66
CA ARG A 217 6.43 -16.62 -9.64
C ARG A 217 5.78 -17.58 -10.63
N ASP A 218 4.58 -18.05 -10.32
CA ASP A 218 3.79 -18.85 -11.27
C ASP A 218 3.54 -18.01 -12.55
N PRO A 219 3.84 -18.57 -13.74
CA PRO A 219 3.75 -17.82 -14.99
C PRO A 219 2.31 -17.59 -15.47
N VAL A 220 1.31 -18.19 -14.82
CA VAL A 220 -0.11 -18.12 -15.19
C VAL A 220 -0.93 -17.44 -14.10
N ASN A 221 -0.85 -17.94 -12.87
CA ASN A 221 -1.60 -17.45 -11.71
C ASN A 221 -0.64 -17.24 -10.53
N PRO A 222 0.16 -16.16 -10.54
CA PRO A 222 1.04 -15.84 -9.42
C PRO A 222 0.24 -15.49 -8.17
N ASP A 223 0.94 -15.41 -7.05
CA ASP A 223 0.32 -14.99 -5.78
C ASP A 223 0.33 -13.48 -5.61
N VAL A 224 -0.67 -12.96 -4.90
CA VAL A 224 -0.75 -11.54 -4.54
C VAL A 224 0.25 -11.24 -3.42
N GLY A 225 0.95 -10.12 -3.52
CA GLY A 225 1.93 -9.66 -2.54
C GLY A 225 3.38 -9.93 -2.93
N CYS A 226 4.30 -9.60 -2.02
CA CYS A 226 5.74 -9.67 -2.29
C CYS A 226 6.34 -11.07 -2.20
N PHE A 227 5.57 -12.09 -1.84
CA PHE A 227 6.01 -13.48 -1.75
C PHE A 227 5.23 -14.34 -2.71
N GLU A 228 5.88 -15.38 -3.23
CA GLU A 228 5.24 -16.49 -3.92
C GLU A 228 5.29 -17.72 -3.00
N TYR A 229 4.14 -18.30 -2.71
CA TYR A 229 4.03 -19.52 -1.93
C TYR A 229 4.75 -20.67 -2.65
N GLN A 230 5.54 -21.43 -1.88
CA GLN A 230 6.27 -22.59 -2.37
C GLN A 230 5.73 -23.84 -1.68
N ASN A 231 5.38 -24.86 -2.46
CA ASN A 231 4.95 -26.18 -1.96
C ASN A 231 6.09 -26.98 -1.31
#